data_AF-A0A9E9C048-F1
#
_entry.id   AF-A0A9E9C048-F1
#
_cell.length_a   1.000
_cell.length_b   1.000
_cell.length_c   1.000
_cell.angle_alpha   90.00
_cell.angle_beta   90.00
_cell.angle_gamma   90.00
#
_symmetry.space_group_name_H-M   'P 1'
#
loop_
_entity.id
_entity.type
_entity.pdbx_description
1 polymer ?
#
loop_
_entity_poly.entity_id
_entity_poly.type
_entity_poly.pdbx_seq_one_letter_code
_entity_poly.pdbx_strand_id
1 'polypeptide(L)'
;ELADIWPVSIKDKDGVVIKRNSLSALKRRQFMYAFWNVLGVLLYGMTPIVVLVYRKIRGVPSALGYVWQMAYPFDKTKPVIHGLVYIFESCSGCISVCCMLGSDLFFMTMASHISMFLRLLQDQIRHLGSFESKDLIETGSNDCYTDIVEVVKIHQRLIRYINDLEDAFAVVNLINVLLSSVNICFVLFNIAFLDSWMEMSNKFYLGAVLTQTFIVCWYADDIYRA
;
A
#
# COMPACT_ATOMS: atom_id res chain seq x y z
N GLU A 1 -6.84 -22.27 8.10
CA GLU A 1 -6.33 -21.29 9.07
C GLU A 1 -7.05 -19.93 9.04
N LEU A 2 -7.14 -19.19 7.92
CA LEU A 2 -8.04 -17.99 7.87
C LEU A 2 -9.55 -18.32 7.87
N ALA A 3 -9.94 -19.52 7.43
CA ALA A 3 -11.33 -19.98 7.46
C ALA A 3 -11.84 -20.32 8.87
N ASP A 4 -10.95 -20.64 9.82
CA ASP A 4 -11.29 -20.91 11.23
C ASP A 4 -11.38 -19.64 12.09
N ILE A 5 -10.91 -18.51 11.57
CA ILE A 5 -11.12 -17.17 12.18
C ILE A 5 -12.49 -16.61 11.75
N TRP A 6 -13.10 -17.21 10.73
CA TRP A 6 -14.40 -16.79 10.25
C TRP A 6 -15.48 -17.27 11.22
N PRO A 7 -16.21 -16.38 11.92
CA PRO A 7 -17.37 -16.83 12.67
C PRO A 7 -18.35 -17.42 11.67
N VAL A 8 -18.55 -18.73 11.80
CA VAL A 8 -19.63 -19.50 11.18
C VAL A 8 -21.01 -18.95 11.59
N SER A 9 -21.07 -17.98 12.50
CA SER A 9 -22.24 -17.17 12.82
C SER A 9 -22.31 -15.87 12.02
N ILE A 10 -22.44 -15.96 10.69
CA ILE A 10 -23.17 -14.91 9.97
C ILE A 10 -24.58 -15.42 9.76
N LYS A 11 -25.35 -15.39 10.85
CA LYS A 11 -26.81 -15.44 10.78
C LYS A 11 -27.39 -14.07 10.43
N ASP A 12 -26.58 -13.01 10.50
CA ASP A 12 -27.02 -11.62 10.38
C ASP A 12 -26.67 -10.97 9.03
N LYS A 13 -27.64 -10.29 8.42
CA LYS A 13 -27.51 -9.70 7.07
C LYS A 13 -26.57 -8.50 7.07
N ASP A 14 -26.43 -7.82 8.20
CA ASP A 14 -25.70 -6.55 8.31
C ASP A 14 -24.18 -6.77 8.26
N GLY A 15 -23.66 -7.84 8.89
CA GLY A 15 -22.26 -8.25 8.80
C GLY A 15 -21.80 -8.59 7.36
N VAL A 16 -22.69 -9.16 6.54
CA VAL A 16 -22.41 -9.44 5.11
C VAL A 16 -22.29 -8.14 4.30
N VAL A 17 -23.14 -7.16 4.59
CA VAL A 17 -23.14 -5.86 3.91
C VAL A 17 -21.89 -5.07 4.27
N ILE A 18 -21.51 -5.03 5.54
CA ILE A 18 -20.27 -4.39 6.01
C ILE A 18 -19.05 -5.02 5.32
N LYS A 19 -18.98 -6.36 5.29
CA LYS A 19 -17.90 -7.09 4.58
C LYS A 19 -17.85 -6.71 3.10
N ARG A 20 -18.98 -6.75 2.39
CA ARG A 20 -19.03 -6.47 0.95
C ARG A 20 -18.63 -5.03 0.64
N ASN A 21 -19.07 -4.08 1.46
CA ASN A 21 -18.74 -2.67 1.31
C ASN A 21 -17.25 -2.41 1.60
N SER A 22 -16.71 -2.96 2.67
CA SER A 22 -15.27 -2.82 3.01
C SER A 22 -14.37 -3.46 1.96
N LEU A 23 -14.70 -4.67 1.48
CA LEU A 23 -13.92 -5.34 0.43
C LEU A 23 -14.00 -4.65 -0.93
N SER A 24 -15.17 -4.12 -1.31
CA SER A 24 -15.31 -3.38 -2.57
C SER A 24 -14.59 -2.03 -2.52
N ALA A 25 -14.62 -1.34 -1.38
CA ALA A 25 -13.84 -0.13 -1.16
C ALA A 25 -12.33 -0.41 -1.17
N LEU A 26 -11.88 -1.49 -0.51
CA LEU A 26 -10.48 -1.92 -0.53
C LEU A 26 -10.00 -2.21 -1.96
N LYS A 27 -10.73 -3.04 -2.72
CA LYS A 27 -10.39 -3.36 -4.11
C LYS A 27 -10.31 -2.12 -4.98
N ARG A 28 -11.25 -1.17 -4.83
CA ARG A 28 -11.23 0.09 -5.56
C ARG A 28 -10.01 0.93 -5.22
N ARG A 29 -9.68 1.07 -3.93
CA ARG A 29 -8.49 1.81 -3.47
C ARG A 29 -7.19 1.18 -3.97
N GLN A 30 -7.05 -0.14 -3.83
CA GLN A 30 -5.89 -0.88 -4.33
C GLN A 30 -5.74 -0.76 -5.85
N PHE A 31 -6.84 -0.89 -6.59
CA PHE A 31 -6.83 -0.74 -8.04
C PHE A 31 -6.42 0.67 -8.46
N MET A 32 -6.99 1.71 -7.84
CA MET A 32 -6.61 3.09 -8.14
C MET A 32 -5.14 3.37 -7.80
N TYR A 33 -4.66 2.87 -6.66
CA TYR A 33 -3.27 3.01 -6.26
C TYR A 33 -2.31 2.29 -7.21
N ALA A 34 -2.60 1.04 -7.55
CA ALA A 34 -1.81 0.26 -8.49
C ALA A 34 -1.83 0.88 -9.89
N PHE A 35 -3.00 1.33 -10.36
CA PHE A 35 -3.14 2.00 -11.65
C PHE A 35 -2.29 3.26 -11.74
N TRP A 36 -2.36 4.12 -10.72
CA TRP A 36 -1.61 5.39 -10.72
C TRP A 36 -0.09 5.17 -10.65
N ASN A 37 0.36 4.21 -9.83
CA ASN A 37 1.78 3.87 -9.74
C ASN A 37 2.31 3.22 -11.03
N VAL A 38 1.57 2.27 -11.61
CA VAL A 38 1.96 1.61 -12.88
C VAL A 38 1.98 2.62 -14.01
N LEU A 39 1.00 3.53 -14.08
CA LEU A 39 0.98 4.62 -15.05
C LEU A 39 2.20 5.53 -14.87
N GLY A 40 2.55 5.89 -13.63
CA GLY A 40 3.73 6.71 -13.32
C GLY A 40 5.03 6.05 -13.77
N VAL A 41 5.21 4.75 -13.50
CA VAL A 41 6.38 3.97 -13.94
C VAL A 41 6.46 3.89 -15.46
N LEU A 42 5.33 3.62 -16.12
CA LEU A 42 5.28 3.58 -17.59
C LEU A 42 5.65 4.92 -18.19
N LEU A 43 5.11 6.02 -17.68
CA LEU A 43 5.45 7.36 -18.13
C LEU A 43 6.94 7.66 -17.91
N TYR A 44 7.49 7.32 -16.74
CA TYR A 44 8.90 7.54 -16.43
C TYR A 44 9.84 6.71 -17.32
N GLY A 45 9.55 5.42 -17.50
CA GLY A 45 10.34 4.53 -18.35
C GLY A 45 10.23 4.87 -19.85
N MET A 46 9.08 5.34 -20.31
CA MET A 46 8.87 5.71 -21.71
C MET A 46 9.42 7.10 -22.06
N THR A 47 9.56 8.01 -21.08
CA THR A 47 10.09 9.37 -21.30
C THR A 47 11.44 9.40 -22.03
N PRO A 48 12.49 8.67 -21.61
CA PRO A 48 13.77 8.65 -22.33
C PRO A 48 13.62 8.12 -23.76
N ILE A 49 12.81 7.06 -23.97
CA ILE A 49 12.57 6.46 -25.30
C ILE A 49 11.87 7.47 -26.22
N VAL A 50 10.84 8.17 -25.72
CA VAL A 50 10.11 9.20 -26.45
C VAL A 50 11.03 10.38 -26.81
N VAL A 51 11.87 10.84 -25.89
CA VAL A 51 12.85 11.92 -26.15
C VAL A 51 13.86 11.51 -27.22
N LEU A 52 14.29 10.24 -27.24
CA LEU A 52 15.21 9.71 -28.25
C LEU A 52 14.56 9.61 -29.62
N VAL A 53 13.35 9.07 -29.71
CA VAL A 53 12.58 9.02 -30.96
C VAL A 53 12.33 10.44 -31.48
N TYR A 54 11.95 11.37 -30.61
CA TYR A 54 11.73 12.78 -30.97
C TYR A 54 12.99 13.46 -31.50
N ARG A 55 14.15 13.28 -30.84
CA ARG A 55 15.43 13.85 -31.31
C ARG A 55 15.94 13.19 -32.59
N LYS A 56 15.69 11.90 -32.77
CA LYS A 56 16.03 11.16 -34.00
C LYS A 56 15.21 11.65 -35.19
N ILE A 57 13.92 11.93 -35.01
CA ILE A 57 13.05 12.54 -36.03
C ILE A 57 13.52 13.95 -36.40
N ARG A 58 14.09 14.71 -35.45
CA ARG A 58 14.65 16.06 -35.69
C ARG A 58 16.08 16.07 -36.24
N GLY A 59 16.71 14.92 -36.47
CA GLY A 59 18.06 14.83 -37.04
C GLY A 59 19.19 15.35 -36.14
N VAL A 60 18.95 15.50 -34.83
CA VAL A 60 19.97 15.96 -33.87
C VAL A 60 20.80 14.75 -33.42
N PRO A 61 22.15 14.80 -33.47
CA PRO A 61 22.99 13.73 -32.96
C PRO A 61 22.71 13.57 -31.47
N SER A 62 22.10 12.45 -31.12
CA SER A 62 21.61 12.18 -29.77
C SER A 62 22.30 10.92 -29.27
N ALA A 63 23.22 11.09 -28.32
CA ALA A 63 23.65 10.01 -27.46
C ALA A 63 22.44 9.56 -26.62
N LEU A 64 22.27 8.24 -26.46
CA LEU A 64 21.26 7.69 -25.57
C LEU A 64 21.51 8.27 -24.17
N GLY A 65 20.54 9.02 -23.64
CA GLY A 65 20.66 9.60 -22.31
C GLY A 65 20.70 8.48 -21.27
N TYR A 66 21.59 8.59 -20.29
CA TYR A 66 21.66 7.63 -19.19
C TYR A 66 20.35 7.70 -18.38
N VAL A 67 19.72 6.54 -18.12
CA VAL A 67 18.52 6.47 -17.27
C VAL A 67 18.91 6.76 -15.83
N TRP A 68 20.05 6.22 -15.38
CA TRP A 68 20.62 6.47 -14.06
C TRP A 68 22.09 6.89 -14.16
N GLN A 69 22.50 7.87 -13.36
CA GLN A 69 23.91 8.27 -13.23
C GLN A 69 24.65 7.29 -12.32
N MET A 70 24.79 6.03 -12.74
CA MET A 70 25.58 5.02 -12.02
C MET A 70 27.03 5.00 -12.50
N ALA A 71 27.96 4.44 -11.74
CA ALA A 71 29.32 4.11 -12.19
C ALA A 71 29.41 2.60 -12.47
N TYR A 72 29.92 2.19 -13.64
CA TYR A 72 30.23 0.78 -13.93
C TYR A 72 31.73 0.63 -14.12
N PRO A 73 32.31 -0.54 -13.81
CA PRO A 73 33.73 -0.83 -14.03
C PRO A 73 34.10 -0.99 -15.53
N PHE A 74 33.16 -0.80 -16.45
CA PHE A 74 33.34 -0.91 -17.89
C PHE A 74 32.87 0.34 -18.64
N ASP A 75 33.45 0.58 -19.82
CA ASP A 75 33.19 1.77 -20.64
C ASP A 75 31.77 1.74 -21.25
N LYS A 76 30.91 2.62 -20.73
CA LYS A 76 29.48 2.74 -21.09
C LYS A 76 29.23 3.49 -22.39
N THR A 77 30.28 4.07 -22.98
CA THR A 77 30.15 4.90 -24.19
C THR A 77 30.04 4.07 -25.47
N LYS A 78 30.33 2.76 -25.40
CA LYS A 78 30.20 1.83 -26.53
C LYS A 78 28.72 1.50 -26.80
N PRO A 79 28.24 1.57 -28.07
CA PRO A 79 26.81 1.52 -28.38
C PRO A 79 26.12 0.20 -28.00
N VAL A 80 26.81 -0.94 -28.12
CA VAL A 80 26.26 -2.26 -27.77
C VAL A 80 26.16 -2.44 -26.25
N ILE A 81 27.20 -2.04 -25.51
CA ILE A 81 27.24 -2.12 -24.05
C ILE A 81 26.20 -1.16 -23.45
N HIS A 82 26.07 0.02 -24.04
CA HIS A 82 25.10 1.02 -23.64
C HIS A 82 23.66 0.50 -23.75
N GLY A 83 23.31 -0.19 -24.84
CA GLY A 83 21.99 -0.82 -25.00
C GLY A 83 21.69 -1.90 -23.96
N LEU A 84 22.66 -2.75 -23.64
CA LEU A 84 22.50 -3.79 -22.61
C LEU A 84 22.34 -3.20 -21.21
N VAL A 85 23.15 -2.20 -20.87
CA VAL A 85 23.05 -1.46 -19.60
C VAL A 85 21.69 -0.79 -19.47
N TYR A 86 21.20 -0.18 -20.55
CA TYR A 86 19.89 0.47 -20.56
C TYR A 86 18.75 -0.52 -20.29
N ILE A 87 18.77 -1.70 -20.92
CA ILE A 87 17.77 -2.75 -20.69
C ILE A 87 17.85 -3.26 -19.25
N PHE A 88 19.06 -3.49 -18.76
CA PHE A 88 19.29 -3.94 -17.39
C PHE A 88 18.78 -2.92 -16.37
N GLU A 89 19.15 -1.65 -16.50
CA GLU A 89 18.70 -0.56 -15.63
C GLU A 89 17.18 -0.38 -15.67
N SER A 90 16.57 -0.46 -16.86
CA SER A 90 15.11 -0.38 -17.01
C SER A 90 14.41 -1.57 -16.35
N CYS A 91 14.93 -2.77 -16.53
CA CYS A 91 14.37 -3.98 -15.92
C CYS A 91 14.51 -3.95 -14.40
N SER A 92 15.69 -3.59 -13.88
CA SER A 92 15.94 -3.44 -12.46
C SER A 92 15.02 -2.38 -11.83
N GLY A 93 14.83 -1.24 -12.50
CA GLY A 93 13.90 -0.20 -12.05
C GLY A 93 12.46 -0.71 -12.01
N CYS A 94 12.01 -1.43 -13.04
CA CYS A 94 10.67 -2.02 -13.08
C CYS A 94 10.47 -3.03 -11.94
N ILE A 95 11.42 -3.96 -11.75
CA ILE A 95 11.37 -4.95 -10.67
C ILE A 95 11.30 -4.26 -9.31
N SER A 96 12.15 -3.25 -9.07
CA SER A 96 12.15 -2.50 -7.80
C SER A 96 10.79 -1.88 -7.49
N VAL A 97 10.15 -1.25 -8.48
CA VAL A 97 8.82 -0.65 -8.25
C VAL A 97 7.74 -1.70 -8.08
N CYS A 98 7.81 -2.82 -8.82
CA CYS A 98 6.87 -3.94 -8.62
C CYS A 98 6.99 -4.53 -7.21
N CYS A 99 8.21 -4.69 -6.68
CA CYS A 99 8.42 -5.16 -5.32
C CYS A 99 7.85 -4.18 -4.28
N MET A 100 8.11 -2.87 -4.45
CA MET A 100 7.58 -1.83 -3.56
C MET A 100 6.04 -1.78 -3.59
N LEU A 101 5.45 -1.81 -4.79
CA LEU A 101 4.00 -1.87 -4.96
C LEU A 101 3.42 -3.14 -4.30
N GLY A 102 4.11 -4.26 -4.45
CA GLY A 102 3.72 -5.53 -3.82
C GLY A 102 3.68 -5.44 -2.30
N SER A 103 4.71 -4.86 -1.67
CA SER A 103 4.73 -4.65 -0.22
C SER A 103 3.62 -3.70 0.26
N ASP A 104 3.39 -2.60 -0.46
CA ASP A 104 2.36 -1.63 -0.09
C ASP A 104 0.95 -2.24 -0.21
N LEU A 105 0.69 -3.02 -1.28
CA LEU A 105 -0.57 -3.74 -1.47
C LEU A 105 -0.80 -4.81 -0.40
N PHE A 106 0.26 -5.53 -0.02
CA PHE A 106 0.18 -6.51 1.05
C PHE A 106 -0.16 -5.83 2.38
N PHE A 107 0.53 -4.74 2.74
CA PHE A 107 0.25 -3.97 3.95
C PHE A 107 -1.20 -3.44 3.95
N MET A 108 -1.65 -2.81 2.87
CA MET A 108 -3.03 -2.31 2.74
C MET A 108 -4.08 -3.42 2.91
N THR A 109 -3.80 -4.61 2.36
CA THR A 109 -4.71 -5.76 2.47
C THR A 109 -4.83 -6.19 3.93
N MET A 110 -3.70 -6.41 4.59
CA MET A 110 -3.67 -6.90 5.96
C MET A 110 -4.29 -5.89 6.93
N ALA A 111 -3.92 -4.61 6.82
CA ALA A 111 -4.51 -3.54 7.61
C ALA A 111 -6.03 -3.44 7.42
N SER A 112 -6.52 -3.50 6.17
CA SER A 112 -7.96 -3.47 5.91
C SER A 112 -8.70 -4.70 6.45
N HIS A 113 -8.07 -5.87 6.45
CA HIS A 113 -8.64 -7.07 7.05
C HIS A 113 -8.75 -6.93 8.57
N ILE A 114 -7.73 -6.37 9.23
CA ILE A 114 -7.74 -6.08 10.66
C ILE A 114 -8.87 -5.11 11.01
N SER A 115 -8.94 -3.96 10.34
CA SER A 115 -10.01 -2.97 10.60
C SER A 115 -11.40 -3.58 10.40
N MET A 116 -11.57 -4.44 9.39
CA MET A 116 -12.84 -5.14 9.17
C MET A 116 -13.16 -6.09 10.32
N PHE A 117 -12.20 -6.86 10.82
CA PHE A 117 -12.40 -7.77 11.95
C PHE A 117 -12.72 -7.01 13.25
N LEU A 118 -12.06 -5.88 13.51
CA LEU A 118 -12.36 -5.02 14.66
C LEU A 118 -13.80 -4.47 14.60
N ARG A 119 -14.22 -3.95 13.44
CA ARG A 119 -15.59 -3.46 13.24
C ARG A 119 -16.65 -4.54 13.42
N LEU A 120 -16.40 -5.74 12.90
CA LEU A 120 -17.31 -6.88 13.10
C LEU A 120 -17.40 -7.27 14.58
N LEU A 121 -16.28 -7.26 15.30
CA LEU A 121 -16.27 -7.52 16.74
C LEU A 121 -17.06 -6.44 17.51
N GLN A 122 -16.89 -5.17 17.15
CA GLN A 122 -17.64 -4.06 17.75
C GLN A 122 -19.16 -4.24 17.56
N ASP A 123 -19.57 -4.67 16.36
CA ASP A 123 -20.97 -4.93 16.03
C ASP A 123 -21.54 -6.09 16.84
N GLN A 124 -20.80 -7.20 16.96
CA GLN A 124 -21.17 -8.32 17.82
C GLN A 124 -21.32 -7.89 19.28
N ILE A 125 -20.37 -7.13 19.84
CA ILE A 125 -20.45 -6.62 21.22
C ILE A 125 -21.70 -5.74 21.43
N ARG A 126 -22.00 -4.85 20.47
CA ARG A 126 -23.21 -4.00 20.53
C ARG A 126 -24.49 -4.81 20.48
N HIS A 127 -24.51 -5.87 19.67
CA HIS A 127 -25.64 -6.77 19.58
C HIS A 127 -25.84 -7.54 20.89
N LEU A 128 -24.77 -8.10 21.47
CA LEU A 128 -24.83 -8.75 22.79
C LEU A 128 -25.37 -7.81 23.89
N GLY A 129 -24.88 -6.56 23.95
CA GLY A 129 -25.37 -5.57 24.92
C GLY A 129 -26.82 -5.12 24.69
N SER A 130 -27.33 -5.23 23.46
CA SER A 130 -28.73 -4.92 23.13
C SER A 130 -29.68 -6.06 23.52
N PHE A 131 -29.23 -7.32 23.40
CA PHE A 131 -29.99 -8.51 23.79
C PHE A 131 -30.17 -8.62 25.31
N GLU A 132 -29.14 -8.27 26.08
CA GLU A 132 -29.22 -8.23 27.55
C GLU A 132 -30.36 -7.32 28.05
N SER A 133 -30.72 -6.29 27.28
CA SER A 133 -31.81 -5.35 27.61
C SER A 133 -33.23 -5.85 27.26
N LYS A 134 -33.37 -6.84 26.37
CA LYS A 134 -34.69 -7.34 25.90
C LYS A 134 -35.01 -8.76 26.36
N ASP A 135 -34.01 -9.63 26.53
CA ASP A 135 -34.19 -11.07 26.78
C ASP A 135 -33.99 -11.50 28.24
N LEU A 136 -33.75 -10.56 29.18
CA LEU A 136 -33.83 -10.83 30.63
C LEU A 136 -35.18 -11.42 31.10
N ILE A 137 -36.17 -11.51 30.22
CA ILE A 137 -37.52 -11.97 30.52
C ILE A 137 -37.76 -13.46 30.18
N GLU A 138 -37.01 -14.14 29.29
CA GLU A 138 -37.47 -15.48 28.82
C GLU A 138 -36.46 -16.64 28.67
N THR A 139 -35.12 -16.47 28.62
CA THR A 139 -34.26 -17.65 28.39
C THR A 139 -32.90 -17.63 29.12
N GLY A 140 -32.46 -18.80 29.57
CA GLY A 140 -31.48 -19.00 30.63
C GLY A 140 -30.08 -18.40 30.41
N SER A 141 -29.51 -17.92 31.53
CA SER A 141 -28.19 -17.32 31.74
C SER A 141 -26.97 -18.01 31.11
N ASN A 142 -27.08 -19.25 30.61
CA ASN A 142 -25.93 -20.05 30.19
C ASN A 142 -25.47 -19.73 28.76
N ASP A 143 -26.38 -19.39 27.84
CA ASP A 143 -26.06 -19.06 26.44
C ASP A 143 -25.35 -17.69 26.32
N CYS A 144 -25.77 -16.70 27.12
CA CYS A 144 -25.16 -15.37 27.15
C CYS A 144 -23.68 -15.43 27.59
N TYR A 145 -23.36 -16.25 28.60
CA TYR A 145 -21.98 -16.40 29.07
C TYR A 145 -21.08 -17.04 28.00
N THR A 146 -21.57 -18.05 27.28
CA THR A 146 -20.80 -18.70 26.21
C THR A 146 -20.54 -17.76 25.03
N ASP A 147 -21.52 -16.94 24.65
CA ASP A 147 -21.37 -15.95 23.57
C ASP A 147 -20.34 -14.87 23.94
N ILE A 148 -20.37 -14.36 25.17
CA ILE A 148 -19.37 -13.41 25.68
C ILE A 148 -17.96 -14.02 25.66
N VAL A 149 -17.83 -15.28 26.11
CA VAL A 149 -16.54 -15.98 26.10
C VAL A 149 -16.00 -16.17 24.68
N GLU A 150 -16.87 -16.44 23.70
CA GLU A 150 -16.46 -16.54 22.28
C GLU A 150 -15.96 -15.19 21.74
N VAL A 151 -16.70 -14.11 22.01
CA VAL A 151 -16.30 -12.73 21.63
C VAL A 151 -14.96 -12.35 22.23
N VAL A 152 -14.73 -12.65 23.52
CA VAL A 152 -13.44 -12.38 24.19
C VAL A 152 -12.30 -13.18 23.56
N LYS A 153 -12.52 -14.46 23.22
CA LYS A 153 -11.50 -15.29 22.54
C LYS A 153 -11.15 -14.74 21.16
N ILE A 154 -12.14 -14.27 20.40
CA ILE A 154 -11.92 -13.64 19.09
C ILE A 154 -11.11 -12.35 19.26
N HIS A 155 -11.47 -11.50 20.22
CA HIS A 155 -10.73 -10.27 20.52
C HIS A 155 -9.26 -10.54 20.88
N GLN A 156 -9.00 -11.51 21.77
CA GLN A 156 -7.64 -11.90 22.15
C GLN A 156 -6.82 -12.41 20.96
N ARG A 157 -7.45 -13.18 20.05
CA ARG A 157 -6.78 -13.65 18.83
C ARG A 157 -6.46 -12.50 17.88
N LEU A 158 -7.37 -11.53 17.76
CA LEU A 158 -7.18 -10.35 16.91
C LEU A 158 -6.06 -9.44 17.43
N ILE A 159 -5.95 -9.25 18.75
CA ILE A 159 -4.82 -8.54 19.37
C ILE A 159 -3.49 -9.20 19.01
N ARG A 160 -3.39 -10.53 19.10
CA ARG A 160 -2.18 -11.25 18.70
C ARG A 160 -1.82 -11.01 17.24
N TYR A 161 -2.82 -11.08 16.36
CA TYR A 161 -2.62 -10.83 14.93
C TYR A 161 -2.18 -9.39 14.63
N ILE A 162 -2.71 -8.41 15.36
CA ILE A 162 -2.26 -7.01 15.28
C ILE A 162 -0.81 -6.89 15.73
N ASN A 163 -0.44 -7.50 16.85
CA ASN A 163 0.93 -7.48 17.35
C ASN A 163 1.92 -8.15 16.38
N ASP A 164 1.55 -9.28 15.76
CA ASP A 164 2.39 -9.96 14.77
C ASP A 164 2.59 -9.08 13.51
N LEU A 165 1.54 -8.35 13.11
CA LEU A 165 1.62 -7.40 12.00
C LEU A 165 2.45 -6.17 12.36
N GLU A 166 2.30 -5.65 13.57
CA GLU A 166 3.10 -4.54 14.08
C GLU A 166 4.58 -4.93 14.11
N ASP A 167 4.93 -6.09 14.65
CA ASP A 167 6.32 -6.55 14.69
C ASP A 167 6.93 -6.71 13.28
N ALA A 168 6.15 -7.25 12.34
CA ALA A 168 6.60 -7.43 10.95
C ALA A 168 6.77 -6.10 10.18
N PHE A 169 5.89 -5.11 10.40
CA PHE A 169 5.85 -3.89 9.58
C PHE A 169 6.32 -2.61 10.28
N ALA A 170 6.44 -2.57 11.61
CA ALA A 170 6.79 -1.35 12.34
C ALA A 170 8.16 -0.81 11.92
N VAL A 171 9.18 -1.67 11.89
CA VAL A 171 10.54 -1.27 11.51
C VAL A 171 10.59 -0.86 10.04
N VAL A 172 9.94 -1.63 9.15
CA VAL A 172 9.90 -1.35 7.71
C VAL A 172 9.20 -0.01 7.43
N ASN A 173 8.05 0.23 8.07
CA ASN A 173 7.31 1.48 7.94
C ASN A 173 8.09 2.67 8.52
N LEU A 174 8.78 2.49 9.66
CA LEU A 174 9.62 3.54 10.25
C LEU A 174 10.75 3.93 9.28
N ILE A 175 11.46 2.94 8.73
CA ILE A 175 12.53 3.18 7.73
C ILE A 175 11.94 3.86 6.50
N ASN A 176 10.79 3.39 6.01
CA ASN A 176 10.14 3.96 4.83
C ASN A 176 9.76 5.44 5.03
N VAL A 177 9.20 5.80 6.20
CA VAL A 177 8.85 7.19 6.53
C VAL A 177 10.08 8.07 6.67
N LEU A 178 11.13 7.59 7.34
CA LEU A 178 12.40 8.32 7.50
C LEU A 178 13.07 8.56 6.14
N LEU A 179 13.22 7.52 5.31
CA LEU A 179 13.79 7.66 3.96
C LEU A 179 12.92 8.55 3.07
N SER A 180 11.59 8.46 3.17
CA SER A 180 10.66 9.31 2.44
C SER A 180 10.83 10.77 2.81
N SER A 181 10.96 11.10 4.11
CA SER A 181 11.16 12.48 4.56
C SER A 181 12.44 13.10 4.00
N VAL A 182 13.55 12.36 4.05
CA VAL A 182 14.83 12.79 3.47
C VAL A 182 14.71 13.00 1.97
N ASN A 183 14.11 12.04 1.25
CA ASN A 183 13.86 12.15 -0.19
C ASN A 183 13.00 13.36 -0.55
N ILE A 184 11.92 13.60 0.19
CA ILE A 184 11.03 14.77 0.01
C ILE A 184 11.85 16.06 0.17
N CYS A 185 12.69 16.17 1.21
CA CYS A 185 13.53 17.35 1.42
C CYS A 185 14.48 17.59 0.24
N PHE A 186 15.15 16.56 -0.25
CA PHE A 186 16.04 16.68 -1.41
C PHE A 186 15.28 17.07 -2.68
N VAL A 187 14.13 16.46 -2.94
CA VAL A 187 13.32 16.76 -4.13
C VAL A 187 12.78 18.19 -4.08
N LEU A 188 12.31 18.65 -2.92
CA LEU A 188 11.89 20.04 -2.72
C LEU A 188 13.03 21.04 -2.95
N PHE A 189 14.23 20.73 -2.45
CA PHE A 189 15.42 21.53 -2.72
C PHE A 189 15.73 21.57 -4.23
N ASN A 190 15.69 20.43 -4.91
CA ASN A 190 15.90 20.38 -6.37
C ASN A 190 14.85 21.21 -7.13
N ILE A 191 13.57 21.13 -6.75
CA ILE A 191 12.50 21.92 -7.38
C ILE A 191 12.69 23.43 -7.13
N ALA A 192 13.19 23.82 -5.97
CA ALA A 192 13.37 25.23 -5.62
C ALA A 192 14.62 25.86 -6.27
N PHE A 193 15.66 25.07 -6.56
CA PHE A 193 16.98 25.57 -6.97
C PHE A 193 17.48 25.12 -8.36
N LEU A 194 16.86 24.15 -9.04
CA LEU A 194 17.31 23.61 -10.34
C LEU A 194 16.25 23.75 -11.45
N ASP A 195 16.72 24.05 -12.68
CA ASP A 195 15.96 24.42 -13.88
C ASP A 195 14.87 23.42 -14.38
N SER A 196 13.98 23.97 -15.22
CA SER A 196 12.62 23.49 -15.52
C SER A 196 12.42 22.13 -16.20
N TRP A 197 13.46 21.49 -16.71
CA TRP A 197 13.32 20.24 -17.50
C TRP A 197 13.30 18.96 -16.64
N MET A 198 13.90 18.99 -15.44
CA MET A 198 13.85 17.90 -14.45
C MET A 198 12.61 17.99 -13.52
N GLU A 199 11.89 19.11 -13.58
CA GLU A 199 10.79 19.42 -12.67
C GLU A 199 9.62 18.42 -12.77
N MET A 200 9.24 17.98 -13.97
CA MET A 200 8.04 17.14 -14.11
C MET A 200 8.23 15.76 -13.49
N SER A 201 9.38 15.11 -13.72
CA SER A 201 9.68 13.82 -13.11
C SER A 201 9.78 13.91 -11.59
N ASN A 202 10.48 14.93 -11.10
CA ASN A 202 10.65 15.15 -9.66
C ASN A 202 9.30 15.42 -8.97
N LYS A 203 8.39 16.16 -9.63
CA LYS A 203 7.01 16.38 -9.15
C LYS A 203 6.19 15.09 -9.09
N PHE A 204 6.29 14.22 -10.10
CA PHE A 204 5.61 12.91 -10.08
C PHE A 204 6.13 12.00 -8.98
N TYR A 205 7.45 11.93 -8.81
CA TYR A 205 8.08 11.16 -7.74
C TYR A 205 7.65 11.68 -6.35
N LEU A 206 7.65 13.00 -6.16
CA LEU A 206 7.16 13.62 -4.91
C LEU A 206 5.71 13.22 -4.61
N GLY A 207 4.84 13.28 -5.63
CA GLY A 207 3.44 12.86 -5.50
C GLY A 207 3.29 11.39 -5.11
N ALA A 208 4.12 10.50 -5.69
CA ALA A 208 4.09 9.08 -5.38
C ALA A 208 4.49 8.80 -3.92
N VAL A 209 5.60 9.38 -3.46
CA VAL A 209 6.10 9.23 -2.07
C VAL A 209 5.11 9.78 -1.04
N LEU A 210 4.50 10.94 -1.31
CA LEU A 210 3.47 11.51 -0.45
C LEU A 210 2.22 10.63 -0.39
N THR A 211 1.79 10.07 -1.53
CA THR A 211 0.63 9.18 -1.59
C THR A 211 0.88 7.89 -0.80
N GLN A 212 2.08 7.31 -0.91
CA GLN A 212 2.46 6.11 -0.15
C GLN A 212 2.42 6.39 1.36
N THR A 213 3.02 7.49 1.81
CA THR A 213 3.02 7.88 3.23
C THR A 213 1.59 8.14 3.73
N PHE A 214 0.78 8.84 2.95
CA PHE A 214 -0.61 9.11 3.28
C PHE A 214 -1.42 7.82 3.48
N ILE A 215 -1.23 6.82 2.62
CA ILE A 215 -1.93 5.53 2.71
C ILE A 215 -1.59 4.81 4.01
N VAL A 216 -0.30 4.75 4.37
CA VAL A 216 0.14 4.09 5.62
C VAL A 216 -0.51 4.77 6.82
N CYS A 217 -0.47 6.10 6.88
CA CYS A 217 -1.10 6.88 7.95
C CYS A 217 -2.62 6.72 8.00
N TRP A 218 -3.28 6.66 6.84
CA TRP A 218 -4.73 6.48 6.75
C TRP A 218 -5.16 5.12 7.31
N TYR A 219 -4.45 4.05 6.95
CA TYR A 219 -4.77 2.72 7.48
C TYR A 219 -4.45 2.58 8.97
N ALA A 220 -3.42 3.27 9.47
CA ALA A 220 -3.15 3.33 10.90
C ALA A 220 -4.30 4.03 11.67
N ASP A 221 -4.81 5.15 11.17
CA ASP A 221 -5.97 5.84 11.76
C ASP A 221 -7.26 5.00 11.65
N ASP A 222 -7.47 4.28 10.54
CA ASP A 222 -8.63 3.40 10.37
C ASP A 222 -8.61 2.22 11.35
N ILE A 223 -7.43 1.64 11.63
CA ILE A 223 -7.28 0.60 12.66
C ILE A 223 -7.52 1.19 14.06
N TYR A 224 -7.01 2.39 14.34
CA TYR A 224 -7.18 3.05 15.63
C TYR A 224 -8.64 3.43 15.94
N ARG A 225 -9.43 3.76 14.91
CA ARG A 225 -10.85 4.13 15.05
C ARG A 225 -11.84 2.97 15.00
N ALA A 226 -11.40 1.80 14.53
CA ALA A 226 -12.22 0.59 14.43
C ALA A 226 -12.46 -0.02 15.82
#